data_AF-A0A661ZRQ0-F1
#
_entry.id   AF-A0A661ZRQ0-F1
#
_cell.length_a   1.000
_cell.length_b   1.000
_cell.length_c   1.000
_cell.angle_alpha   90.00
_cell.angle_beta   90.00
_cell.angle_gamma   90.00
#
_symmetry.space_group_name_H-M   'P 1'
#
loop_
_entity.id
_entity.type
_entity.pdbx_description
1 polymer ?
#
loop_
_entity_poly.entity_id
_entity_poly.type
_entity_poly.pdbx_seq_one_letter_code
_entity_poly.pdbx_strand_id
1 'polypeptide(L)' 'ETLVKLRKHDIAAEIGAGFEFYNAWFKLGIEVKMSYGLFNLLQDEDNIYTGGIASLKSKVWQISFTFE' A
#
# COMPACT_ATOMS: atom_id res chain seq x y z
N GLU A 1 -27.16 9.02 8.63
CA GLU A 1 -26.07 8.29 7.97
C GLU A 1 -24.79 8.63 8.70
N THR A 2 -24.22 7.68 9.43
CA THR A 2 -23.00 7.88 10.20
C THR A 2 -21.81 7.67 9.28
N LEU A 3 -21.25 8.77 8.80
CA LEU A 3 -20.11 8.78 7.89
C LEU A 3 -18.82 8.53 8.68
N VAL A 4 -18.08 7.48 8.33
CA VAL A 4 -16.73 7.24 8.86
C VAL A 4 -15.77 8.13 8.08
N LYS A 5 -15.18 9.12 8.73
CA LYS A 5 -14.16 9.98 8.11
C LYS A 5 -12.80 9.28 8.14
N LEU A 6 -12.19 9.15 6.97
CA LEU A 6 -10.84 8.64 6.79
C LEU A 6 -9.89 9.80 6.53
N ARG A 7 -8.69 9.74 7.11
CA ARG A 7 -7.64 10.71 6.79
C ARG A 7 -7.24 10.53 5.33
N LYS A 8 -7.15 11.64 4.60
CA LYS A 8 -6.83 11.64 3.17
C LYS A 8 -5.34 11.38 2.87
N HIS A 9 -4.46 11.68 3.82
CA HIS A 9 -3.02 11.57 3.66
C HIS A 9 -2.47 10.48 4.58
N ASP A 10 -1.71 9.56 4.02
CA ASP A 10 -0.96 8.53 4.72
C ASP A 10 0.47 8.48 4.16
N ILE A 11 1.43 8.12 4.99
CA ILE A 11 2.81 7.88 4.57
C ILE A 11 3.03 6.38 4.65
N ALA A 12 3.47 5.78 3.55
CA ALA A 12 3.78 4.37 3.49
C ALA A 12 5.30 4.15 3.43
N ALA A 13 5.78 3.16 4.18
CA ALA A 13 7.11 2.61 3.98
C ALA A 13 7.04 1.55 2.87
N GLU A 14 7.94 1.64 1.90
CA GLU A 14 8.03 0.70 0.79
C GLU A 14 9.26 -0.17 0.90
N ILE A 15 9.07 -1.46 0.65
CA ILE A 15 10.15 -2.44 0.50
C ILE A 15 9.89 -3.24 -0.76
N GLY A 16 10.90 -3.39 -1.60
CA GLY A 16 10.77 -4.15 -2.83
C GLY A 16 12.08 -4.78 -3.24
N ALA A 17 11.97 -5.82 -4.06
CA ALA A 17 13.07 -6.48 -4.71
C ALA A 17 12.69 -6.75 -6.16
N GLY A 18 13.66 -6.59 -7.06
CA GLY A 18 13.48 -6.84 -8.48
C GLY A 18 14.64 -7.61 -9.07
N PHE A 19 14.35 -8.37 -10.11
CA PHE A 19 15.30 -9.08 -10.94
C PHE A 19 15.16 -8.59 -12.38
N GLU A 20 16.28 -8.35 -13.02
CA GLU A 20 16.34 -7.98 -14.43
C GLU A 20 17.05 -9.08 -15.20
N PHE A 21 16.36 -9.64 -16.20
CA PHE A 21 16.89 -10.62 -17.13
C PHE A 21 17.31 -9.92 -18.42
N TYR A 22 18.62 -9.92 -18.67
CA TYR A 22 19.21 -9.37 -19.88
C TYR A 22 19.41 -10.51 -20.89
N ASN A 23 18.63 -10.52 -21.98
CA ASN A 23 18.83 -11.42 -23.11
C ASN A 23 19.25 -10.63 -24.35
N ALA A 24 19.79 -11.34 -25.36
CA ALA A 24 20.23 -10.74 -26.61
C ALA A 24 19.10 -10.10 -27.44
N TRP A 25 17.84 -10.48 -27.16
CA TRP A 25 16.66 -10.04 -27.91
C TRP A 25 15.66 -9.23 -27.09
N PHE A 26 15.68 -9.31 -25.76
CA PHE A 26 14.77 -8.57 -24.89
C PHE A 26 15.31 -8.45 -23.46
N LYS A 27 14.83 -7.45 -22.73
CA LYS A 27 15.05 -7.27 -21.31
C LYS A 27 13.74 -7.48 -20.57
N LEU A 28 13.74 -8.41 -19.62
CA LEU A 28 12.58 -8.67 -18.76
C LEU A 28 12.91 -8.25 -17.32
N GLY A 29 12.24 -7.20 -16.85
CA GLY A 29 12.26 -6.77 -15.45
C GLY A 29 11.08 -7.37 -14.70
N ILE A 30 11.34 -8.07 -13.60
CA ILE A 30 10.33 -8.53 -12.65
C ILE A 30 10.60 -7.83 -11.33
N GLU A 31 9.66 -7.04 -10.84
CA GLU A 31 9.79 -6.31 -9.60
C GLU A 31 8.60 -6.60 -8.68
N VAL A 32 8.88 -6.87 -7.41
CA VAL A 32 7.88 -7.03 -6.37
C VAL A 32 8.10 -5.93 -5.34
N LYS A 33 7.06 -5.15 -5.07
CA LYS A 33 7.03 -4.07 -4.08
C LYS A 33 5.91 -4.30 -3.08
N MET A 34 6.17 -3.97 -1.82
CA MET A 34 5.19 -3.95 -0.75
C MET A 34 5.22 -2.59 -0.08
N SER A 35 4.05 -1.96 0.04
CA SER A 35 3.87 -0.66 0.68
C SER A 35 3.03 -0.85 1.95
N TYR A 36 3.54 -0.37 3.08
CA TYR A 36 2.91 -0.43 4.40
C TYR A 36 2.65 0.97 4.94
N GLY A 37 1.38 1.33 5.09
CA GLY A 37 0.92 2.57 5.70
C GLY A 37 1.33 2.66 7.17
N LEU A 38 2.04 3.72 7.52
CA LEU A 38 2.60 3.92 8.84
C LEU A 38 1.56 4.51 9.80
N PHE A 39 0.65 5.34 9.30
CA PHE A 39 -0.32 6.04 10.14
C PHE A 39 -1.67 5.32 10.22
N ASN A 40 -2.40 5.65 11.28
CA ASN A 40 -3.79 5.24 11.39
C ASN A 40 -4.64 6.20 10.55
N LEU A 41 -5.34 5.64 9.56
CA LEU A 41 -6.24 6.38 8.67
C LEU A 41 -7.61 6.64 9.31
N LEU A 42 -7.95 5.91 10.38
CA LEU A 42 -9.14 6.23 11.17
C LEU A 42 -8.99 7.61 11.83
N GLN A 43 -9.95 8.47 11.55
CA GLN A 43 -10.14 9.67 12.33
C GLN A 43 -11.00 9.31 13.54
N ASP A 44 -10.47 9.53 14.75
CA ASP A 44 -11.22 9.42 16.00
C ASP A 44 -12.38 10.42 15.98
N GLU A 45 -13.54 9.97 15.51
CA GLU A 45 -14.82 10.58 15.84
C GLU A 45 -15.50 9.66 16.86
N ASP A 46 -15.98 10.24 17.96
CA ASP A 46 -16.66 9.54 19.06
C ASP A 46 -18.00 8.99 18.56
N ASN A 47 -17.98 7.80 17.98
CA ASN A 47 -19.10 7.19 17.29
C ASN A 47 -19.12 5.67 17.52
N ILE A 48 -20.32 5.10 17.55
CA ILE A 48 -20.58 3.68 17.87
C ILE A 48 -19.86 2.75 16.85
N TYR A 49 -19.58 3.24 15.65
CA TYR A 49 -18.91 2.50 14.58
C TYR A 49 -17.37 2.56 14.62
N THR A 50 -16.78 3.55 15.28
CA THR A 50 -15.32 3.70 15.45
C THR A 50 -14.81 3.00 16.70
N GLY A 51 -15.66 2.80 17.72
CA GLY A 51 -15.28 2.08 18.96
C GLY A 51 -14.86 0.62 18.79
N GLY A 52 -15.22 -0.02 17.65
CA GLY A 52 -14.84 -1.41 17.35
C GLY A 52 -13.58 -1.58 16.52
N ILE A 53 -13.03 -0.50 15.93
CA ILE A 53 -11.88 -0.58 15.03
C ILE A 53 -10.69 0.15 15.67
N ALA A 54 -9.77 -0.61 16.27
CA ALA A 54 -8.62 -0.04 16.98
C ALA A 54 -7.63 0.69 16.04
N SER A 55 -7.46 0.22 14.79
CA SER A 55 -6.63 0.92 13.79
C SER A 55 -6.92 0.43 12.37
N LEU A 56 -6.79 1.32 11.40
CA LEU A 56 -6.89 1.03 9.97
C LEU A 56 -5.63 1.56 9.27
N LYS A 57 -4.83 0.65 8.74
CA LYS A 57 -3.56 0.93 8.07
C LYS A 57 -3.63 0.46 6.62
N SER A 58 -3.09 1.25 5.70
CA SER A 58 -2.98 0.86 4.29
C SER A 58 -1.95 -0.25 4.12
N LYS A 59 -2.25 -1.26 3.30
CA LYS A 59 -1.28 -2.27 2.88
C LYS A 59 -1.50 -2.58 1.41
N VAL A 60 -0.47 -2.40 0.60
CA VAL A 60 -0.50 -2.64 -0.84
C VAL A 60 0.67 -3.55 -1.19
N TRP A 61 0.43 -4.51 -2.07
CA TRP A 61 1.49 -5.27 -2.71
C TRP A 61 1.33 -5.09 -4.22
N GLN A 62 2.44 -4.88 -4.90
CA GLN A 62 2.51 -4.62 -6.32
C GLN A 62 3.52 -5.56 -6.95
N ILE A 63 3.15 -6.13 -8.09
CA ILE A 63 4.06 -6.86 -8.97
C ILE A 63 4.09 -6.10 -10.29
N SER A 64 5.29 -5.83 -10.78
CA SER A 64 5.52 -5.12 -12.03
C SER A 64 6.36 -5.99 -12.96
N PHE A 65 5.86 -6.12 -14.20
CA PHE A 65 6.55 -6.79 -15.29
C PHE A 65 6.89 -5.72 -16.32
N THR A 66 8.17 -5.52 -16.58
CA THR A 66 8.67 -4.58 -17.59
C THR A 66 9.31 -5.39 -18.70
N PHE A 67 8.93 -5.09 -19.94
CA PHE A 67 9.48 -5.74 -21.12
C PHE A 67 9.98 -4.65 -22.06
N GLU A 68 11.24 -4.78 -22.46
CA GLU A 68 11.92 -3.94 -23.45
C GLU A 68 12.55 -4.81 -24.53
#